data_AF-A0A6A8G132-F1
#
_entry.id   AF-A0A6A8G132-F1
#
_cell.length_a   1.000
_cell.length_b   1.000
_cell.length_c   1.000
_cell.angle_alpha   90.00
_cell.angle_beta   90.00
_cell.angle_gamma   90.00
#
_symmetry.space_group_name_H-M   'P 1'
#
loop_
_entity.id
_entity.type
_entity.pdbx_description
1 polymer ?
#
loop_
_entity_poly.entity_id
_entity_poly.type
_entity_poly.pdbx_seq_one_letter_code
_entity_poly.pdbx_strand_id
1 'polypeptide(L)'
;ATNVVGKDDGVEVYVHCEDHGIVFNASLPLYKDAIHQKGSMRSNDNGDDMSMMVGTVLSGFEYRAQKEKYDNLYKFFKENEKKYQYTGFTKEAINKTQNVGYQNEYFYITYLSRNLKEYRKYYEPLIHKNDKEFKEGMQRARKELDYTANSNTVATLFSTNDKKNRKEKINNVIDLSEKIERTKDMPIKNTITTQLGNKLIGTKKARFDDKKVVSFGAFEDE
;
A
#
# COMPACT_ATOMS: atom_id res chain seq x y z
N ALA A 1 -15.05 -1.72 -10.02
CA ALA A 1 -15.09 -0.51 -9.18
C ALA A 1 -15.65 -0.87 -7.81
N THR A 2 -15.16 -0.22 -6.76
CA THR A 2 -15.57 -0.48 -5.36
C THR A 2 -16.35 0.69 -4.75
N ASN A 3 -16.16 1.90 -5.26
CA ASN A 3 -16.92 3.09 -4.89
C ASN A 3 -16.89 4.14 -6.02
N VAL A 4 -17.93 4.97 -6.10
CA VAL A 4 -18.00 6.12 -7.02
C VAL A 4 -18.56 7.29 -6.21
N VAL A 5 -17.80 8.39 -6.13
CA VAL A 5 -18.16 9.56 -5.32
C VAL A 5 -18.03 10.84 -6.13
N GLY A 6 -18.80 11.88 -5.78
CA GLY A 6 -18.60 13.20 -6.37
C GLY A 6 -17.26 13.79 -5.93
N LYS A 7 -16.51 14.35 -6.88
CA LYS A 7 -15.24 15.05 -6.63
C LYS A 7 -15.16 16.27 -7.53
N ASP A 8 -15.01 17.43 -6.90
CA ASP A 8 -15.02 18.73 -7.58
C ASP A 8 -16.24 18.87 -8.50
N ASP A 9 -16.02 19.12 -9.78
CA ASP A 9 -17.08 19.19 -10.79
C ASP A 9 -17.38 17.83 -11.45
N GLY A 10 -16.70 16.75 -11.08
CA GLY A 10 -16.81 15.41 -11.66
C GLY A 10 -17.06 14.30 -10.65
N VAL A 11 -16.48 13.12 -10.92
CA VAL A 11 -16.55 11.93 -10.06
C VAL A 11 -15.16 11.35 -9.82
N GLU A 12 -14.97 10.67 -8.70
CA GLU A 12 -13.81 9.82 -8.44
C GLU A 12 -14.26 8.37 -8.32
N VAL A 13 -13.63 7.50 -9.12
CA VAL A 13 -13.92 6.07 -9.16
C VAL A 13 -12.83 5.33 -8.41
N TYR A 14 -13.20 4.64 -7.33
CA TYR A 14 -12.32 3.73 -6.62
C TYR A 14 -12.37 2.34 -7.25
N VAL A 15 -11.22 1.71 -7.36
CA VAL A 15 -11.05 0.38 -7.94
C VAL A 15 -10.22 -0.50 -7.02
N HIS A 16 -10.56 -1.78 -7.01
CA HIS A 16 -9.75 -2.83 -6.42
C HIS A 16 -9.34 -3.76 -7.57
N CYS A 17 -8.05 -4.04 -7.65
CA CYS A 17 -7.46 -5.00 -8.56
C CYS A 17 -7.06 -6.23 -7.75
N GLU A 18 -7.45 -7.40 -8.25
CA GLU A 18 -6.94 -8.70 -7.85
C GLU A 18 -6.83 -9.52 -9.13
N ASP A 19 -5.71 -9.35 -9.84
CA ASP A 19 -5.51 -9.93 -11.17
C ASP A 19 -4.11 -10.52 -11.30
N HIS A 20 -4.02 -11.79 -11.71
CA HIS A 20 -2.76 -12.54 -11.81
C HIS A 20 -1.86 -12.41 -10.55
N GLY A 21 -2.46 -12.35 -9.35
CA GLY A 21 -1.74 -12.18 -8.07
C GLY A 21 -1.22 -10.75 -7.79
N ILE A 22 -1.47 -9.79 -8.69
CA ILE A 22 -1.24 -8.36 -8.46
C ILE A 22 -2.48 -7.81 -7.74
N VAL A 23 -2.27 -7.21 -6.57
CA VAL A 23 -3.36 -6.72 -5.71
C VAL A 23 -3.13 -5.26 -5.34
N PHE A 24 -4.09 -4.38 -5.60
CA PHE A 24 -4.01 -2.97 -5.18
C PHE A 24 -5.37 -2.28 -5.20
N ASN A 25 -5.47 -1.17 -4.47
CA ASN A 25 -6.57 -0.22 -4.55
C ASN A 25 -6.05 1.11 -5.11
N ALA A 26 -6.83 1.71 -6.02
CA ALA A 26 -6.52 2.99 -6.63
C ALA A 26 -7.80 3.81 -6.82
N SER A 27 -7.66 5.09 -7.17
CA SER A 27 -8.78 5.92 -7.58
C SER A 27 -8.44 6.77 -8.80
N LEU A 28 -9.42 7.01 -9.66
CA LEU A 28 -9.26 7.83 -10.86
C LEU A 28 -10.30 8.96 -10.84
N PRO A 29 -9.89 10.23 -10.80
CA PRO A 29 -10.80 11.33 -11.05
C PRO A 29 -11.20 11.38 -12.54
N LEU A 30 -12.49 11.57 -12.79
CA LEU A 30 -13.09 11.72 -14.10
C LEU A 30 -13.96 12.98 -14.12
N TYR A 31 -13.66 13.92 -15.01
CA TYR A 31 -14.48 15.10 -15.23
C TYR A 31 -15.85 14.72 -15.81
N LYS A 32 -16.87 15.56 -15.60
CA LYS A 32 -18.23 15.32 -16.13
C LYS A 32 -18.24 15.01 -17.62
N ASP A 33 -17.42 15.67 -18.41
CA ASP A 33 -17.42 15.45 -19.87
C ASP A 33 -16.92 14.05 -20.26
N ALA A 34 -16.24 13.33 -19.37
CA ALA A 34 -15.77 11.97 -19.61
C ALA A 34 -16.93 10.97 -19.81
N ILE A 35 -18.12 11.21 -19.22
CA ILE A 35 -19.26 10.28 -19.38
C ILE A 35 -19.85 10.28 -20.80
N HIS A 36 -19.54 11.31 -21.60
CA HIS A 36 -19.99 11.40 -23.00
C HIS A 36 -18.91 10.98 -24.00
N GLN A 37 -17.67 10.75 -23.55
CA GLN A 37 -16.59 10.31 -24.42
C GLN A 37 -16.76 8.81 -24.75
N LYS A 38 -16.81 8.52 -26.05
CA LYS A 38 -16.70 7.16 -26.59
C LYS A 38 -15.34 7.03 -27.24
N GLY A 39 -14.53 6.07 -26.81
CA GLY A 39 -13.19 5.85 -27.39
C GLY A 39 -12.18 5.36 -26.37
N SER A 40 -10.90 5.43 -26.76
CA SER A 40 -9.80 5.00 -25.91
C SER A 40 -9.56 5.99 -24.77
N MET A 41 -9.50 5.50 -23.53
CA MET A 41 -9.03 6.25 -22.36
C MET A 41 -7.51 6.13 -22.16
N ARG A 42 -6.76 5.77 -23.20
CA ARG A 42 -5.30 5.60 -23.10
C ARG A 42 -4.66 6.95 -22.83
N SER A 43 -4.13 7.12 -21.62
CA SER A 43 -3.40 8.33 -21.25
C SER A 43 -2.02 8.40 -21.92
N ASN A 44 -1.66 9.63 -22.30
CA ASN A 44 -0.32 10.06 -22.70
C ASN A 44 0.31 11.01 -21.67
N ASP A 45 -0.33 11.17 -20.51
CA ASP A 45 0.18 11.98 -19.41
C ASP A 45 1.48 11.37 -18.86
N ASN A 46 2.47 12.23 -18.63
CA ASN A 46 3.75 11.89 -18.04
C ASN A 46 4.05 12.78 -16.82
N GLY A 47 3.05 13.46 -16.28
CA GLY A 47 3.15 14.28 -15.09
C GLY A 47 3.25 13.47 -13.80
N ASP A 48 3.38 14.19 -12.70
CA ASP A 48 3.58 13.60 -11.37
C ASP A 48 2.37 12.77 -10.93
N ASP A 49 1.15 13.21 -11.24
CA ASP A 49 -0.08 12.48 -10.90
C ASP A 49 -0.14 11.10 -11.56
N MET A 50 0.20 11.00 -12.85
CA MET A 50 0.33 9.72 -13.53
C MET A 50 1.46 8.88 -12.93
N SER A 51 2.57 9.51 -12.56
CA SER A 51 3.71 8.79 -11.97
C SER A 51 3.38 8.21 -10.60
N MET A 52 2.59 8.93 -9.79
CA MET A 52 2.03 8.43 -8.53
C MET A 52 1.04 7.29 -8.75
N MET A 53 0.20 7.38 -9.79
CA MET A 53 -0.70 6.29 -10.17
C MET A 53 0.06 5.02 -10.53
N VAL A 54 1.14 5.14 -11.30
CA VAL A 54 2.01 4.01 -11.63
C VAL A 54 2.64 3.43 -10.36
N GLY A 55 3.15 4.25 -9.43
CA GLY A 55 3.66 3.79 -8.14
C GLY A 55 2.60 3.02 -7.33
N THR A 56 1.36 3.52 -7.33
CA THR A 56 0.18 2.89 -6.71
C THR A 56 -0.06 1.50 -7.30
N VAL A 57 -0.03 1.34 -8.62
CA VAL A 57 -0.16 0.04 -9.29
C VAL A 57 1.03 -0.87 -8.98
N LEU A 58 2.25 -0.35 -9.01
CA LEU A 58 3.47 -1.12 -8.77
C LEU A 58 3.60 -1.64 -7.34
N SER A 59 2.92 -1.05 -6.37
CA SER A 59 2.82 -1.64 -5.02
C SER A 59 2.17 -3.05 -5.03
N GLY A 60 1.23 -3.30 -5.95
CA GLY A 60 0.64 -4.63 -6.13
C GLY A 60 1.60 -5.61 -6.82
N PHE A 61 2.47 -5.11 -7.70
CA PHE A 61 3.56 -5.89 -8.28
C PHE A 61 4.59 -6.28 -7.22
N GLU A 62 4.92 -5.33 -6.34
CA GLU A 62 5.81 -5.55 -5.19
C GLU A 62 5.24 -6.62 -4.25
N TYR A 63 3.94 -6.55 -3.93
CA TYR A 63 3.27 -7.61 -3.17
C TYR A 63 3.43 -8.96 -3.85
N ARG A 64 3.11 -9.08 -5.14
CA ARG A 64 3.25 -10.35 -5.88
C ARG A 64 4.68 -10.88 -5.87
N ALA A 65 5.67 -10.00 -6.04
CA ALA A 65 7.08 -10.37 -6.10
C ALA A 65 7.57 -11.03 -4.80
N GLN A 66 7.03 -10.59 -3.65
CA GLN A 66 7.40 -11.10 -2.32
C GLN A 66 6.20 -11.66 -1.55
N LYS A 67 5.21 -12.24 -2.24
CA LYS A 67 3.89 -12.59 -1.67
C LYS A 67 3.97 -13.33 -0.33
N GLU A 68 4.74 -14.41 -0.30
CA GLU A 68 4.91 -15.24 0.91
C GLU A 68 5.44 -14.42 2.10
N LYS A 69 6.33 -13.47 1.85
CA LYS A 69 6.94 -12.63 2.89
C LYS A 69 5.96 -11.59 3.42
N TYR A 70 5.16 -10.97 2.54
CA TYR A 70 4.10 -10.06 2.96
C TYR A 70 2.95 -10.79 3.66
N ASP A 71 2.65 -12.02 3.26
CA ASP A 71 1.67 -12.88 3.94
C ASP A 71 2.15 -13.26 5.35
N ASN A 72 3.45 -13.51 5.53
CA ASN A 72 4.07 -13.69 6.85
C ASN A 72 3.97 -12.42 7.72
N LEU A 73 4.23 -11.24 7.14
CA LEU A 73 4.06 -9.97 7.85
C LEU A 73 2.60 -9.74 8.28
N TYR A 74 1.64 -10.05 7.40
CA TYR A 74 0.22 -9.99 7.73
C TYR A 74 -0.13 -10.93 8.89
N LYS A 75 0.34 -12.18 8.82
CA LYS A 75 0.14 -13.18 9.87
C LYS A 75 0.74 -12.71 11.21
N PHE A 76 1.93 -12.13 11.19
CA PHE A 76 2.58 -11.57 12.36
C PHE A 76 1.71 -10.49 13.03
N PHE A 77 1.19 -9.52 12.26
CA PHE A 77 0.27 -8.53 12.83
C PHE A 77 -1.02 -9.17 13.34
N LYS A 78 -1.58 -10.14 12.60
CA LYS A 78 -2.82 -10.81 13.02
C LYS A 78 -2.68 -11.51 14.36
N GLU A 79 -1.60 -12.25 14.56
CA GLU A 79 -1.35 -13.03 15.77
C GLU A 79 -1.06 -12.15 17.00
N ASN A 80 -0.55 -10.93 16.78
CA ASN A 80 -0.15 -10.00 17.83
C ASN A 80 -1.25 -8.98 18.22
N GLU A 81 -2.38 -8.96 17.51
CA GLU A 81 -3.49 -8.02 17.69
C GLU A 81 -3.95 -7.90 19.16
N LYS A 82 -4.22 -9.05 19.81
CA LYS A 82 -4.68 -9.08 21.21
C LYS A 82 -3.61 -8.64 22.20
N LYS A 83 -2.36 -9.07 21.99
CA LYS A 83 -1.23 -8.80 22.89
C LYS A 83 -0.92 -7.31 22.95
N TYR A 84 -0.86 -6.66 21.80
CA TYR A 84 -0.51 -5.24 21.69
C TYR A 84 -1.73 -4.31 21.69
N GLN A 85 -2.94 -4.88 21.72
CA GLN A 85 -4.21 -4.16 21.83
C GLN A 85 -4.38 -3.14 20.71
N TYR A 86 -4.35 -3.64 19.48
CA TYR A 86 -4.72 -2.86 18.30
C TYR A 86 -5.76 -3.60 17.46
N THR A 87 -6.24 -2.94 16.43
CA THR A 87 -6.96 -3.54 15.30
C THR A 87 -6.50 -2.85 14.01
N GLY A 88 -6.94 -3.36 12.87
CA GLY A 88 -6.68 -2.80 11.55
C GLY A 88 -7.88 -2.06 10.98
N PHE A 89 -7.76 -1.58 9.75
CA PHE A 89 -8.92 -1.20 8.95
C PHE A 89 -9.82 -2.41 8.68
N THR A 90 -11.11 -2.18 8.42
CA THR A 90 -11.96 -3.22 7.85
C THR A 90 -11.72 -3.32 6.33
N LYS A 91 -11.94 -4.51 5.75
CA LYS A 91 -11.85 -4.70 4.30
C LYS A 91 -12.78 -3.77 3.52
N GLU A 92 -13.97 -3.50 4.05
CA GLU A 92 -14.91 -2.56 3.44
C GLU A 92 -14.36 -1.13 3.43
N ALA A 93 -13.78 -0.67 4.54
CA ALA A 93 -13.16 0.65 4.61
C ALA A 93 -12.01 0.77 3.61
N ILE A 94 -11.16 -0.25 3.51
CA ILE A 94 -10.07 -0.28 2.52
C ILE A 94 -10.64 -0.16 1.11
N ASN A 95 -11.56 -1.06 0.76
CA ASN A 95 -12.07 -1.15 -0.60
C ASN A 95 -12.82 0.11 -1.05
N LYS A 96 -13.57 0.75 -0.14
CA LYS A 96 -14.43 1.89 -0.51
C LYS A 96 -13.76 3.26 -0.34
N THR A 97 -12.66 3.36 0.42
CA THR A 97 -12.12 4.68 0.82
C THR A 97 -10.63 4.86 0.59
N GLN A 98 -9.87 3.77 0.42
CA GLN A 98 -8.42 3.84 0.27
C GLN A 98 -8.01 3.64 -1.20
N ASN A 99 -6.91 4.30 -1.58
CA ASN A 99 -6.39 4.35 -2.95
C ASN A 99 -4.86 4.39 -2.98
N VAL A 100 -4.21 3.87 -1.93
CA VAL A 100 -2.75 3.99 -1.69
C VAL A 100 -1.94 2.86 -2.32
N GLY A 101 -2.57 1.95 -3.06
CA GLY A 101 -1.93 0.78 -3.66
C GLY A 101 -2.33 -0.51 -2.95
N TYR A 102 -1.42 -1.46 -2.82
CA TYR A 102 -1.62 -2.65 -2.01
C TYR A 102 -1.88 -2.23 -0.57
N GLN A 103 -3.00 -2.68 -0.03
CA GLN A 103 -3.36 -2.47 1.36
C GLN A 103 -4.18 -3.64 1.88
N ASN A 104 -3.85 -4.08 3.09
CA ASN A 104 -4.68 -4.97 3.90
C ASN A 104 -5.08 -4.28 5.20
N GLU A 105 -5.72 -5.01 6.10
CA GLU A 105 -6.20 -4.50 7.39
C GLU A 105 -5.10 -3.82 8.21
N TYR A 106 -3.84 -4.30 8.12
CA TYR A 106 -2.77 -3.87 9.00
C TYR A 106 -1.77 -2.92 8.35
N PHE A 107 -1.51 -3.03 7.05
CA PHE A 107 -0.49 -2.23 6.38
C PHE A 107 -0.80 -1.96 4.92
N TYR A 108 -0.14 -0.93 4.37
CA TYR A 108 -0.05 -0.69 2.94
C TYR A 108 1.42 -0.69 2.48
N ILE A 109 1.63 -0.94 1.19
CA ILE A 109 2.96 -0.90 0.55
C ILE A 109 3.00 0.33 -0.35
N THR A 110 4.05 1.13 -0.22
CA THR A 110 4.37 2.18 -1.20
C THR A 110 5.50 1.72 -2.09
N TYR A 111 5.34 1.97 -3.38
CA TYR A 111 6.38 1.79 -4.39
C TYR A 111 6.73 3.14 -5.00
N LEU A 112 8.01 3.37 -5.30
CA LEU A 112 8.45 4.65 -5.85
C LEU A 112 7.77 4.92 -7.20
N SER A 113 7.32 6.16 -7.37
CA SER A 113 6.67 6.66 -8.57
C SER A 113 7.54 6.43 -9.81
N ARG A 114 6.91 6.00 -10.91
CA ARG A 114 7.56 5.76 -12.22
C ARG A 114 6.70 6.31 -13.33
N ASN A 115 7.30 6.71 -14.44
CA ASN A 115 6.48 7.21 -15.55
C ASN A 115 5.77 6.06 -16.30
N LEU A 116 4.72 6.42 -17.03
CA LEU A 116 3.89 5.45 -17.75
C LEU A 116 4.65 4.72 -18.87
N LYS A 117 5.69 5.34 -19.45
CA LYS A 117 6.52 4.73 -20.49
C LYS A 117 7.38 3.60 -19.92
N GLU A 118 7.96 3.79 -18.75
CA GLU A 118 8.71 2.77 -18.01
C GLU A 118 7.79 1.63 -17.59
N TYR A 119 6.60 1.94 -17.06
CA TYR A 119 5.59 0.93 -16.73
C TYR A 119 5.30 -0.01 -17.90
N ARG A 120 4.94 0.56 -19.05
CA ARG A 120 4.60 -0.21 -20.27
C ARG A 120 5.78 -1.03 -20.79
N LYS A 121 7.00 -0.51 -20.68
CA LYS A 121 8.20 -1.19 -21.18
C LYS A 121 8.64 -2.35 -20.27
N TYR A 122 8.61 -2.15 -18.96
CA TYR A 122 9.30 -3.04 -18.01
C TYR A 122 8.37 -3.87 -17.13
N TYR A 123 7.18 -3.37 -16.82
CA TYR A 123 6.30 -3.96 -15.82
C TYR A 123 5.03 -4.57 -16.44
N GLU A 124 4.37 -3.88 -17.38
CA GLU A 124 3.18 -4.39 -18.07
C GLU A 124 3.38 -5.78 -18.70
N PRO A 125 4.53 -6.10 -19.36
CA PRO A 125 4.75 -7.43 -19.92
C PRO A 125 4.86 -8.57 -18.89
N LEU A 126 5.03 -8.22 -17.60
CA LEU A 126 5.17 -9.20 -16.52
C LEU A 126 3.83 -9.76 -16.05
N ILE A 127 2.70 -9.07 -16.30
CA ILE A 127 1.38 -9.43 -15.74
C ILE A 127 1.03 -10.91 -15.98
N HIS A 128 1.20 -11.38 -17.22
CA HIS A 128 0.86 -12.74 -17.63
C HIS A 128 1.99 -13.76 -17.47
N LYS A 129 3.12 -13.37 -16.87
CA LYS A 129 4.24 -14.29 -16.61
C LYS A 129 3.93 -15.21 -15.43
N ASN A 130 4.53 -16.40 -15.43
CA ASN A 130 4.49 -17.27 -14.25
C ASN A 130 5.31 -16.66 -13.10
N ASP A 131 5.18 -17.19 -11.89
CA ASP A 131 5.78 -16.56 -10.70
C ASP A 131 7.31 -16.48 -10.74
N LYS A 132 7.98 -17.47 -11.34
CA LYS A 132 9.45 -17.43 -11.50
C LYS A 132 9.84 -16.30 -12.43
N GLU A 133 9.25 -16.28 -13.64
CA GLU A 133 9.52 -15.26 -14.65
C GLU A 133 9.14 -13.85 -14.17
N PHE A 134 8.04 -13.73 -13.40
CA PHE A 134 7.60 -12.47 -12.81
C PHE A 134 8.63 -11.94 -11.81
N LYS A 135 9.08 -12.76 -10.85
CA LYS A 135 10.08 -12.38 -9.85
C LYS A 135 11.40 -11.98 -10.49
N GLU A 136 11.89 -12.75 -11.46
CA GLU A 136 13.09 -12.41 -12.22
C GLU A 136 12.90 -11.14 -13.06
N GLY A 137 11.71 -10.96 -13.65
CA GLY A 137 11.35 -9.76 -14.41
C GLY A 137 11.34 -8.50 -13.55
N MET A 138 10.79 -8.58 -12.34
CA MET A 138 10.84 -7.48 -11.36
C MET A 138 12.27 -7.13 -11.00
N GLN A 139 13.14 -8.12 -10.76
CA GLN A 139 14.56 -7.86 -10.48
C GLN A 139 15.28 -7.20 -11.67
N ARG A 140 15.02 -7.65 -12.90
CA ARG A 140 15.57 -7.05 -14.12
C ARG A 140 15.10 -5.62 -14.32
N ALA A 141 13.80 -5.35 -14.17
CA ALA A 141 13.23 -4.01 -14.28
C ALA A 141 13.92 -3.04 -13.30
N ARG A 142 14.13 -3.46 -12.05
CA ARG A 142 14.86 -2.65 -11.06
C ARG A 142 16.30 -2.37 -11.48
N LYS A 143 17.00 -3.36 -12.03
CA LYS A 143 18.38 -3.20 -12.51
C LYS A 143 18.47 -2.26 -13.71
N GLU A 144 17.57 -2.39 -14.68
CA GLU A 144 17.58 -1.57 -15.91
C GLU A 144 17.15 -0.11 -15.68
N LEU A 145 16.44 0.15 -14.60
CA LEU A 145 16.01 1.49 -14.18
C LEU A 145 16.89 2.10 -13.08
N ASP A 146 18.04 1.48 -12.80
CA ASP A 146 18.96 1.85 -11.70
C ASP A 146 18.24 2.09 -10.37
N TYR A 147 17.23 1.25 -10.07
CA TYR A 147 16.37 1.43 -8.91
C TYR A 147 16.93 0.76 -7.66
N THR A 148 17.65 1.55 -6.88
CA THR A 148 18.31 1.13 -5.63
C THR A 148 17.42 1.24 -4.40
N ALA A 149 16.43 2.15 -4.39
CA ALA A 149 15.63 2.44 -3.21
C ALA A 149 14.74 1.27 -2.76
N ASN A 150 14.62 1.10 -1.44
CA ASN A 150 13.73 0.10 -0.86
C ASN A 150 12.26 0.41 -1.15
N SER A 151 11.44 -0.64 -1.15
CA SER A 151 10.00 -0.47 -1.01
C SER A 151 9.70 -0.03 0.44
N ASN A 152 8.61 0.70 0.70
CA ASN A 152 8.22 0.99 2.08
C ASN A 152 6.91 0.30 2.42
N THR A 153 6.82 -0.22 3.63
CA THR A 153 5.60 -0.76 4.21
C THR A 153 5.24 0.07 5.42
N VAL A 154 3.99 0.52 5.51
CA VAL A 154 3.53 1.30 6.66
C VAL A 154 2.36 0.58 7.30
N ALA A 155 2.55 0.12 8.53
CA ALA A 155 1.48 -0.47 9.32
C ALA A 155 0.62 0.62 9.97
N THR A 156 -0.70 0.53 9.80
CA THR A 156 -1.69 1.53 10.22
C THR A 156 -2.63 0.93 11.27
N LEU A 157 -2.18 0.94 12.53
CA LEU A 157 -2.83 0.24 13.63
C LEU A 157 -3.71 1.18 14.47
N PHE A 158 -4.89 0.72 14.85
CA PHE A 158 -5.83 1.44 15.71
C PHE A 158 -5.78 0.86 17.11
N SER A 159 -5.35 1.65 18.11
CA SER A 159 -5.31 1.17 19.49
C SER A 159 -6.71 0.85 20.00
N THR A 160 -6.92 -0.33 20.58
CA THR A 160 -8.19 -0.71 21.23
C THR A 160 -8.21 -0.34 22.72
N ASN A 161 -7.11 0.21 23.24
CA ASN A 161 -6.97 0.60 24.65
C ASN A 161 -6.74 2.11 24.80
N ASP A 162 -7.82 2.82 25.10
CA ASP A 162 -7.80 4.27 25.35
C ASP A 162 -7.17 4.63 26.70
N LYS A 163 -7.08 3.69 27.65
CA LYS A 163 -6.55 3.92 29.00
C LYS A 163 -5.03 3.89 29.06
N LYS A 164 -4.36 3.25 28.10
CA LYS A 164 -2.89 3.21 28.03
C LYS A 164 -2.32 4.60 27.78
N ASN A 165 -1.33 4.97 28.59
CA ASN A 165 -0.65 6.25 28.44
C ASN A 165 0.27 6.24 27.20
N ARG A 166 0.74 7.42 26.79
CA ARG A 166 1.56 7.57 25.57
C ARG A 166 2.87 6.75 25.63
N LYS A 167 3.51 6.68 26.79
CA LYS A 167 4.78 5.96 26.98
C LYS A 167 4.60 4.45 26.77
N GLU A 168 3.54 3.87 27.30
CA GLU A 168 3.20 2.46 27.09
C GLU A 168 2.91 2.15 25.61
N LYS A 169 2.24 3.08 24.91
CA LYS A 169 1.99 2.96 23.46
C LYS A 169 3.29 2.99 22.66
N ILE A 170 4.23 3.87 23.00
CA ILE A 170 5.57 3.93 22.41
C ILE A 170 6.32 2.61 22.62
N ASN A 171 6.38 2.11 23.85
CA ASN A 171 7.08 0.86 24.14
C ASN A 171 6.49 -0.34 23.37
N ASN A 172 5.16 -0.39 23.22
CA ASN A 172 4.51 -1.44 22.43
C ASN A 172 4.87 -1.36 20.94
N VAL A 173 4.94 -0.16 20.37
CA VAL A 173 5.30 0.05 18.96
C VAL A 173 6.78 -0.31 18.74
N ILE A 174 7.68 0.07 19.64
CA ILE A 174 9.10 -0.30 19.60
C ILE A 174 9.26 -1.82 19.67
N ASP A 175 8.68 -2.48 20.69
CA ASP A 175 8.79 -3.93 20.86
C ASP A 175 8.14 -4.72 19.71
N LEU A 176 7.08 -4.19 19.08
CA LEU A 176 6.49 -4.80 17.89
C LEU A 176 7.44 -4.71 16.69
N SER A 177 8.04 -3.53 16.46
CA SER A 177 9.01 -3.32 15.37
C SER A 177 10.30 -4.14 15.55
N GLU A 178 10.88 -4.17 16.76
CA GLU A 178 12.04 -5.03 17.05
C GLU A 178 11.75 -6.52 16.84
N LYS A 179 10.49 -6.95 17.02
CA LYS A 179 10.09 -8.33 16.74
C LYS A 179 9.97 -8.59 15.25
N ILE A 180 9.51 -7.62 14.47
CA ILE A 180 9.50 -7.73 13.00
C ILE A 180 10.94 -7.91 12.50
N GLU A 181 11.89 -7.11 13.00
CA GLU A 181 13.33 -7.22 12.69
C GLU A 181 13.90 -8.61 12.91
N ARG A 182 13.56 -9.23 14.05
CA ARG A 182 14.08 -10.53 14.46
C ARG A 182 13.34 -11.71 13.85
N THR A 183 12.20 -11.47 13.19
CA THR A 183 11.40 -12.53 12.58
C THR A 183 11.92 -12.87 11.20
N LYS A 184 12.17 -14.16 10.95
CA LYS A 184 12.60 -14.65 9.63
C LYS A 184 11.46 -14.52 8.61
N ASP A 185 11.83 -14.58 7.33
CA ASP A 185 10.87 -14.63 6.21
C ASP A 185 9.95 -13.41 6.10
N MET A 186 10.44 -12.25 6.56
CA MET A 186 9.84 -10.93 6.34
C MET A 186 10.25 -10.34 4.97
N PRO A 187 9.52 -9.32 4.46
CA PRO A 187 9.87 -8.63 3.21
C PRO A 187 11.31 -8.13 3.24
N ILE A 188 12.04 -8.30 2.14
CA ILE A 188 13.43 -7.85 2.00
C ILE A 188 13.52 -6.61 1.12
N LYS A 189 14.61 -5.84 1.28
CA LYS A 189 14.78 -4.52 0.62
C LYS A 189 13.54 -3.64 0.83
N ASN A 190 13.09 -3.64 2.08
CA ASN A 190 11.87 -2.99 2.49
C ASN A 190 12.08 -2.28 3.82
N THR A 191 11.64 -1.03 3.91
CA THR A 191 11.55 -0.30 5.17
C THR A 191 10.15 -0.44 5.74
N ILE A 192 10.03 -1.08 6.91
CA ILE A 192 8.74 -1.29 7.57
C ILE A 192 8.60 -0.28 8.71
N THR A 193 7.59 0.58 8.66
CA THR A 193 7.25 1.52 9.73
C THR A 193 5.97 1.10 10.42
N THR A 194 6.00 0.94 11.74
CA THR A 194 4.80 0.66 12.53
C THR A 194 4.20 1.96 13.05
N GLN A 195 2.93 2.25 12.75
CA GLN A 195 2.20 3.39 13.31
C GLN A 195 1.00 2.93 14.14
N LEU A 196 0.82 3.53 15.31
CA LEU A 196 -0.32 3.30 16.21
C LEU A 196 -1.05 4.62 16.49
N GLY A 197 -2.31 4.70 16.03
CA GLY A 197 -3.23 5.79 16.30
C GLY A 197 -4.27 5.43 17.37
N ASN A 198 -5.15 6.39 17.70
CA ASN A 198 -6.35 6.10 18.49
C ASN A 198 -7.36 5.23 17.71
N LYS A 199 -8.39 4.70 18.38
CA LYS A 199 -9.41 3.81 17.79
C LYS A 199 -10.34 4.42 16.73
N LEU A 200 -10.31 5.74 16.53
CA LEU A 200 -11.29 6.46 15.73
C LEU A 200 -10.70 6.85 14.37
N ILE A 201 -11.53 6.95 13.34
CA ILE A 201 -11.12 7.47 12.03
C ILE A 201 -12.17 8.48 11.56
N GLY A 202 -11.74 9.51 10.81
CA GLY A 202 -12.67 10.44 10.19
C GLY A 202 -13.54 9.72 9.16
N THR A 203 -14.86 9.88 9.25
CA THR A 203 -15.81 9.19 8.35
C THR A 203 -15.92 9.86 6.99
N LYS A 204 -15.68 11.19 6.91
CA LYS A 204 -15.69 11.94 5.64
C LYS A 204 -14.38 11.80 4.86
N LYS A 205 -13.26 11.72 5.57
CA LYS A 205 -11.91 11.49 5.03
C LYS A 205 -11.22 10.47 5.93
N ALA A 206 -11.23 9.22 5.50
CA ALA A 206 -10.69 8.10 6.28
C ALA A 206 -9.18 7.92 6.08
N ARG A 207 -8.40 9.02 6.13
CA ARG A 207 -6.94 8.99 5.95
C ARG A 207 -6.25 8.73 7.28
N PHE A 208 -5.40 7.71 7.33
CA PHE A 208 -4.63 7.41 8.54
C PHE A 208 -3.58 8.48 8.82
N ASP A 209 -2.98 9.06 7.77
CA ASP A 209 -1.94 10.11 7.85
C ASP A 209 -2.43 11.40 8.53
N ASP A 210 -3.74 11.65 8.54
CA ASP A 210 -4.34 12.79 9.23
C ASP A 210 -4.40 12.58 10.77
N LYS A 211 -4.03 11.39 11.26
CA LYS A 211 -4.08 11.05 12.69
C LYS A 211 -2.79 11.40 13.41
N LYS A 212 -2.93 11.79 14.68
CA LYS A 212 -1.80 11.78 15.62
C LYS A 212 -1.46 10.32 15.96
N VAL A 213 -0.24 9.91 15.61
CA VAL A 213 0.25 8.55 15.79
C VAL A 213 1.51 8.50 16.64
N VAL A 214 1.80 7.31 17.17
CA VAL A 214 3.12 6.91 17.62
C VAL A 214 3.73 6.02 16.54
N SER A 215 4.98 6.26 16.15
CA SER A 215 5.64 5.53 15.06
C SER A 215 7.05 5.05 15.42
N PHE A 216 7.46 3.90 14.89
CA PHE A 216 8.84 3.39 14.96
C PHE A 216 9.15 2.47 13.77
N GLY A 217 10.34 2.61 13.17
CA GLY A 217 10.82 1.79 12.07
C GLY A 217 11.34 0.42 12.54
N ALA A 218 11.20 -0.60 11.70
CA ALA A 218 11.73 -1.95 11.89
C ALA A 218 12.80 -2.30 10.84
N PHE A 219 13.02 -1.50 9.81
CA PHE A 219 14.12 -1.72 8.86
C PHE A 219 14.47 -0.36 8.30
N GLU A 220 15.37 0.36 8.95
CA GLU A 220 15.90 1.62 8.44
C GLU A 220 17.23 1.31 7.74
N ASP A 221 17.28 1.46 6.41
CA ASP A 221 18.56 1.54 5.73
C ASP A 221 19.14 2.92 6.04
N GLU A 222 20.35 2.95 6.63
CA GLU A 222 21.18 4.18 6.77
C GLU A 222 21.59 4.75 5.41
#